data_AF-A0A7S2J9C2-F1
#
_entry.id   AF-A0A7S2J9C2-F1
#
_cell.length_a   1.000
_cell.length_b   1.000
_cell.length_c   1.000
_cell.angle_alpha   90.00
_cell.angle_beta   90.00
_cell.angle_gamma   90.00
#
_symmetry.space_group_name_H-M   'P 1'
#
loop_
_entity.id
_entity.type
_entity.pdbx_description
1 polymer ?
#
loop_
_entity_poly.entity_id
_entity_poly.type
_entity_poly.pdbx_seq_one_letter_code
_entity_poly.pdbx_strand_id
1 'polypeptide(L)'
;RVTGTESPLILSVPDVKCVALRGPDDHPFLLLASSPVAAAVHPQELVDLGGEFAQQPRAACGEIATRALAARAGAAQCTVVEVSFLPPRGGGDSKRRAPGMAGPEPPAKKAKVVNARGGSTASMRLRHILLRYQDEPGASSASKGTVRTRQDAEAVLRKALRDLRADLKAQKKSPKDAMELVAVTSKKFMELCKAFSDCETAKKGGTLCGDLGWLTPDDCVKLGGSFKEVVDVLMPGQFSDIA
;
A
#
# COMPACT_ATOMS: atom_id res chain seq x y z
N ARG A 1 -40.56 35.87 33.80
CA ARG A 1 -40.83 35.21 32.52
C ARG A 1 -39.68 35.56 31.58
N VAL A 2 -38.75 34.63 31.37
CA VAL A 2 -37.68 34.77 30.38
C VAL A 2 -38.09 33.88 29.22
N THR A 3 -38.56 34.48 28.14
CA THR A 3 -39.00 33.80 26.92
C THR A 3 -38.10 34.27 25.79
N GLY A 4 -37.09 33.47 25.45
CA GLY A 4 -36.15 33.78 24.37
C GLY A 4 -34.91 32.90 24.45
N THR A 5 -35.05 31.60 24.19
CA THR A 5 -33.89 30.75 23.92
C THR A 5 -33.42 31.05 22.51
N GLU A 6 -32.48 31.99 22.38
CA GLU A 6 -31.72 32.21 21.15
C GLU A 6 -31.05 30.90 20.75
N SER A 7 -31.25 30.47 19.51
CA SER A 7 -30.60 29.26 19.00
C SER A 7 -29.08 29.47 19.02
N PRO A 8 -28.28 28.45 19.40
CA PRO A 8 -26.84 28.60 19.48
C PRO A 8 -26.24 28.94 18.11
N LEU A 9 -25.31 29.90 18.07
CA LEU A 9 -24.61 30.34 16.85
C LEU A 9 -23.78 29.22 16.19
N ILE A 10 -23.38 28.22 16.97
CA ILE A 10 -22.62 27.06 16.50
C ILE A 10 -23.33 25.80 17.02
N LEU A 11 -23.71 24.92 16.10
CA LEU A 11 -24.28 23.62 16.38
C LEU A 11 -23.22 22.54 16.13
N SER A 12 -22.86 21.80 17.18
CA SER A 12 -21.94 20.65 17.09
C SER A 12 -22.70 19.34 16.86
N VAL A 13 -23.65 19.35 15.93
CA VAL A 13 -24.45 18.17 15.58
C VAL A 13 -23.91 17.59 14.27
N PRO A 14 -23.39 16.35 14.25
CA PRO A 14 -22.87 15.75 13.03
C PRO A 14 -23.99 15.41 12.05
N ASP A 15 -23.74 15.58 10.75
CA ASP A 15 -24.56 14.97 9.68
C ASP A 15 -24.16 13.50 9.56
N VAL A 16 -25.13 12.59 9.76
CA VAL A 16 -24.89 11.14 9.76
C VAL A 16 -25.51 10.52 8.51
N LYS A 17 -24.66 9.89 7.69
CA LYS A 17 -25.08 9.13 6.51
C LYS A 17 -24.66 7.67 6.66
N CYS A 18 -25.60 6.76 6.43
CA CYS A 18 -25.34 5.33 6.41
C CYS A 18 -25.31 4.85 4.96
N VAL A 19 -24.18 4.26 4.54
CA VAL A 19 -24.00 3.71 3.20
C VAL A 19 -23.63 2.24 3.30
N ALA A 20 -24.36 1.38 2.60
CA ALA A 20 -24.03 -0.04 2.50
C ALA A 20 -22.90 -0.25 1.49
N LEU A 21 -21.77 -0.80 1.96
CA LEU A 21 -20.62 -1.08 1.09
C LEU A 21 -20.80 -2.42 0.36
N ARG A 22 -20.44 -2.47 -0.93
CA ARG A 22 -20.57 -3.67 -1.79
C ARG A 22 -19.26 -4.45 -1.98
N GLY A 23 -18.26 -4.17 -1.15
CA GLY A 23 -16.94 -4.80 -1.22
C GLY A 23 -15.95 -4.01 -2.10
N PRO A 24 -14.69 -4.50 -2.19
CA PRO A 24 -13.58 -3.74 -2.79
C PRO A 24 -13.67 -3.59 -4.32
N ASP A 25 -14.48 -4.41 -4.99
CA ASP A 25 -14.66 -4.32 -6.45
C ASP A 25 -15.56 -3.11 -6.83
N ASP A 26 -16.56 -2.82 -6.01
CA ASP A 26 -17.46 -1.67 -6.20
C ASP A 26 -16.99 -0.43 -5.42
N HIS A 27 -16.48 -0.63 -4.21
CA HIS A 27 -15.97 0.42 -3.32
C HIS A 27 -14.55 0.06 -2.89
N PRO A 28 -13.50 0.47 -3.64
CA PRO A 28 -12.13 0.06 -3.38
C PRO A 28 -11.51 0.71 -2.14
N PHE A 29 -11.94 1.93 -1.81
CA PHE A 29 -11.46 2.69 -0.66
C PHE A 29 -12.47 3.74 -0.18
N LEU A 30 -12.20 4.30 1.00
CA LEU A 30 -12.84 5.50 1.53
C LEU A 30 -11.78 6.59 1.73
N LEU A 31 -12.04 7.80 1.22
CA LEU A 31 -11.20 8.98 1.44
C LEU A 31 -11.89 9.97 2.37
N LEU A 32 -11.15 10.44 3.37
CA LEU A 32 -11.51 11.57 4.24
C LEU A 32 -10.49 12.68 4.00
N ALA A 33 -10.95 13.84 3.55
CA ALA A 33 -10.10 14.98 3.23
C ALA A 33 -10.52 16.21 4.04
N SER A 34 -9.55 16.95 4.56
CA SER A 34 -9.82 18.23 5.22
C SER A 34 -10.30 19.28 4.22
N SER A 35 -11.00 20.31 4.71
CA SER A 35 -11.51 21.41 3.86
C SER A 35 -10.43 22.05 2.95
N PRO A 36 -9.20 22.33 3.42
CA PRO A 36 -8.13 22.83 2.55
C PRO A 36 -7.83 21.94 1.34
N VAL A 37 -7.88 20.61 1.52
CA VAL A 37 -7.65 19.64 0.43
C VAL A 37 -8.83 19.66 -0.54
N ALA A 38 -10.06 19.59 -0.03
CA ALA A 38 -11.27 19.62 -0.85
C ALA A 38 -11.43 20.93 -1.64
N ALA A 39 -10.90 22.03 -1.10
CA ALA A 39 -10.88 23.33 -1.77
C ALA A 39 -9.76 23.44 -2.83
N ALA A 40 -8.78 22.53 -2.83
CA ALA A 40 -7.60 22.57 -3.70
C ALA A 40 -7.63 21.53 -4.82
N VAL A 41 -8.25 20.38 -4.56
CA VAL A 41 -8.27 19.21 -5.44
C VAL A 41 -9.72 18.84 -5.73
N HIS A 42 -10.05 18.72 -7.02
CA HIS A 42 -11.41 18.39 -7.44
C HIS A 42 -11.83 16.98 -6.95
N PRO A 43 -13.10 16.73 -6.57
CA PRO A 43 -13.53 15.42 -6.06
C PRO A 43 -13.19 14.24 -6.98
N GLN A 44 -13.36 14.39 -8.29
CA GLN A 44 -12.97 13.34 -9.25
C GLN A 44 -11.46 13.10 -9.24
N GLU A 45 -10.64 14.15 -9.12
CA GLU A 45 -9.18 14.01 -9.06
C GLU A 45 -8.75 13.30 -7.77
N LEU A 46 -9.44 13.53 -6.64
CA LEU A 46 -9.21 12.77 -5.40
C LEU A 46 -9.46 11.27 -5.61
N VAL A 47 -10.53 10.90 -6.31
CA VAL A 47 -10.85 9.51 -6.64
C VAL A 47 -9.79 8.91 -7.56
N ASP A 48 -9.38 9.64 -8.59
CA ASP A 48 -8.37 9.18 -9.54
C ASP A 48 -7.02 8.96 -8.84
N LEU A 49 -6.63 9.86 -7.94
CA LEU A 49 -5.41 9.77 -7.13
C LEU A 49 -5.43 8.59 -6.16
N GLY A 50 -6.53 8.39 -5.44
CA GLY A 50 -6.70 7.20 -4.58
C GLY A 50 -6.65 5.91 -5.38
N GLY A 51 -7.32 5.87 -6.54
CA GLY A 51 -7.36 4.71 -7.43
C GLY A 51 -6.02 4.38 -8.08
N GLU A 52 -5.14 5.36 -8.30
CA GLU A 52 -3.81 5.14 -8.86
C GLU A 52 -2.92 4.26 -7.94
N PHE A 53 -3.15 4.34 -6.63
CA PHE A 53 -2.39 3.66 -5.59
C PHE A 53 -3.23 2.60 -4.87
N ALA A 54 -3.86 1.70 -5.63
CA ALA A 54 -4.64 0.61 -5.07
C ALA A 54 -3.87 -0.17 -3.98
N GLN A 55 -4.46 -0.28 -2.78
CA GLN A 55 -3.91 -0.92 -1.58
C GLN A 55 -2.63 -0.24 -1.03
N GLN A 56 -2.40 1.03 -1.38
CA GLN A 56 -1.24 1.83 -0.97
C GLN A 56 -1.70 3.21 -0.45
N PRO A 57 -2.42 3.23 0.69
CA PRO A 57 -3.05 4.45 1.19
C PRO A 57 -2.04 5.54 1.58
N ARG A 58 -0.79 5.18 1.95
CA ARG A 58 0.23 6.18 2.31
C ARG A 58 0.73 6.94 1.09
N ALA A 59 0.88 6.26 -0.04
CA ALA A 59 1.28 6.83 -1.32
C ALA A 59 0.16 7.70 -1.90
N ALA A 60 -1.08 7.22 -1.85
CA ALA A 60 -2.26 7.99 -2.25
C ALA A 60 -2.41 9.28 -1.43
N CYS A 61 -2.48 9.18 -0.10
CA CYS A 61 -2.60 10.33 0.79
C CYS A 61 -1.45 11.32 0.61
N GLY A 62 -0.22 10.82 0.47
CA GLY A 62 0.96 11.65 0.27
C GLY A 62 0.92 12.42 -1.05
N GLU A 63 0.43 11.81 -2.12
CA GLU A 63 0.25 12.49 -3.42
C GLU A 63 -0.83 13.57 -3.33
N ILE A 64 -2.01 13.24 -2.77
CA ILE A 64 -3.11 14.18 -2.60
C ILE A 64 -2.67 15.39 -1.76
N ALA A 65 -2.02 15.13 -0.62
CA ALA A 65 -1.53 16.20 0.25
C ALA A 65 -0.48 17.07 -0.44
N THR A 66 0.44 16.47 -1.21
CA THR A 66 1.45 17.22 -1.97
C THR A 66 0.81 18.14 -3.00
N ARG A 67 -0.19 17.67 -3.74
CA ARG A 67 -0.92 18.49 -4.72
C ARG A 67 -1.71 19.61 -4.07
N ALA A 68 -2.44 19.29 -2.99
CA ALA A 68 -3.20 20.29 -2.25
C ALA A 68 -2.31 21.42 -1.69
N LEU A 69 -1.15 21.06 -1.13
CA LEU A 69 -0.15 22.03 -0.65
C LEU A 69 0.41 22.90 -1.78
N ALA A 70 0.71 22.31 -2.94
CA ALA A 70 1.21 23.06 -4.10
C ALA A 70 0.17 24.04 -4.67
N ALA A 71 -1.11 23.67 -4.67
CA ALA A 71 -2.20 24.52 -5.15
C ALA A 71 -2.57 25.64 -4.17
N ARG A 72 -2.21 25.51 -2.88
CA ARG A 72 -2.55 26.49 -1.83
C ARG A 72 -1.30 26.90 -1.07
N ALA A 73 -0.52 27.82 -1.65
CA ALA A 73 0.56 28.49 -0.92
C ALA A 73 0.00 29.13 0.36
N GLY A 74 0.48 28.69 1.52
CA GLY A 74 0.08 29.23 2.83
C GLY A 74 -1.09 28.52 3.53
N ALA A 75 -1.61 27.40 3.01
CA ALA A 75 -2.55 26.58 3.80
C ALA A 75 -1.85 25.95 5.01
N ALA A 76 -2.39 26.15 6.21
CA ALA A 76 -1.72 25.76 7.46
C ALA A 76 -1.58 24.23 7.63
N GLN A 77 -2.53 23.45 7.12
CA GLN A 77 -2.49 21.98 7.25
C GLN A 77 -3.39 21.29 6.21
N CYS A 78 -2.81 20.38 5.42
CA CYS A 78 -3.55 19.45 4.58
C CYS A 78 -3.59 18.07 5.26
N THR A 79 -4.78 17.49 5.43
CA THR A 79 -4.93 16.17 6.06
C THR A 79 -5.82 15.31 5.19
N VAL A 80 -5.34 14.11 4.90
CA VAL A 80 -6.01 13.10 4.07
C VAL A 80 -5.86 11.76 4.76
N VAL A 81 -6.95 11.02 4.87
CA VAL A 81 -6.97 9.65 5.37
C VAL A 81 -7.62 8.79 4.31
N GLU A 82 -6.94 7.71 3.93
CA GLU A 82 -7.49 6.68 3.06
C GLU A 82 -7.64 5.38 3.85
N VAL A 83 -8.79 4.75 3.70
CA VAL A 83 -9.06 3.40 4.17
C VAL A 83 -9.27 2.52 2.95
N SER A 84 -8.29 1.68 2.62
CA SER A 84 -8.41 0.73 1.51
C SER A 84 -9.15 -0.52 1.98
N PHE A 85 -10.17 -0.95 1.23
CA PHE A 85 -10.90 -2.18 1.54
C PHE A 85 -10.16 -3.36 0.92
N LEU A 86 -9.85 -4.36 1.75
CA LEU A 86 -9.13 -5.55 1.31
C LEU A 86 -10.12 -6.64 0.85
N PRO A 87 -9.76 -7.44 -0.17
CA PRO A 87 -10.55 -8.60 -0.53
C PRO A 87 -10.64 -9.58 0.65
N PRO A 88 -11.77 -10.31 0.78
CA PRO A 88 -11.94 -11.28 1.85
C PRO A 88 -10.82 -12.33 1.78
N ARG A 89 -10.08 -12.48 2.89
CA ARG A 89 -9.02 -13.48 3.01
C ARG A 89 -9.66 -14.88 3.08
N GLY A 90 -9.77 -15.58 1.95
CA GLY A 90 -9.97 -17.03 1.96
C GLY A 90 -11.41 -17.55 2.09
N GLY A 91 -12.39 -16.87 1.50
CA GLY A 91 -13.67 -17.47 1.14
C GLY A 91 -13.57 -18.21 -0.20
N GLY A 92 -12.67 -19.18 -0.34
CA GLY A 92 -12.67 -20.05 -1.52
C GLY A 92 -14.06 -20.66 -1.68
N ASP A 93 -14.61 -20.58 -2.90
CA ASP A 93 -15.89 -21.15 -3.33
C ASP A 93 -16.33 -22.42 -2.58
N SER A 94 -17.01 -22.26 -1.43
CA SER A 94 -17.73 -23.35 -0.78
C SER A 94 -19.13 -23.55 -1.36
N LYS A 95 -19.48 -22.88 -2.48
CA LYS A 95 -20.83 -22.96 -3.08
C LYS A 95 -20.90 -23.17 -4.60
N ARG A 96 -19.80 -23.49 -5.29
CA ARG A 96 -19.83 -23.92 -6.72
C ARG A 96 -19.48 -25.40 -6.97
N ARG A 97 -19.60 -26.27 -5.96
CA ARG A 97 -19.77 -27.72 -6.22
C ARG A 97 -21.25 -28.05 -6.18
N ALA A 98 -21.82 -28.34 -7.35
CA ALA A 98 -23.12 -28.98 -7.48
C ALA A 98 -23.09 -30.32 -6.69
N PRO A 99 -24.16 -30.66 -5.94
CA PRO A 99 -24.25 -31.95 -5.27
C PRO A 99 -24.55 -33.02 -6.31
N GLY A 100 -23.62 -33.96 -6.51
CA GLY A 100 -23.89 -35.19 -7.25
C GLY A 100 -22.90 -35.47 -8.38
N MET A 101 -21.76 -36.08 -8.03
CA MET A 101 -21.07 -37.10 -8.83
C MET A 101 -19.93 -37.64 -7.96
N ALA A 102 -20.25 -38.68 -7.18
CA ALA A 102 -19.26 -39.48 -6.48
C ALA A 102 -18.68 -40.50 -7.48
N GLY A 103 -17.47 -40.21 -7.98
CA GLY A 103 -16.60 -41.19 -8.63
C GLY A 103 -15.40 -41.48 -7.74
N PRO A 104 -14.87 -42.71 -7.73
CA PRO A 104 -13.75 -43.08 -6.87
C PRO A 104 -12.43 -42.46 -7.38
N GLU A 105 -11.75 -41.74 -6.49
CA GLU A 105 -10.49 -41.05 -6.78
C GLU A 105 -9.28 -42.01 -6.61
N PRO A 106 -8.30 -42.03 -7.53
CA PRO A 106 -7.12 -42.89 -7.42
C PRO A 106 -6.07 -42.30 -6.45
N PRO A 107 -5.26 -43.13 -5.78
CA PRO A 107 -4.33 -42.68 -4.75
C PRO A 107 -3.03 -42.16 -5.39
N ALA A 108 -2.78 -40.86 -5.30
CA ALA A 108 -1.52 -40.26 -5.76
C ALA A 108 -0.87 -39.39 -4.68
N LYS A 109 0.29 -39.90 -4.20
CA LYS A 109 1.47 -39.23 -3.63
C LYS A 109 1.24 -37.92 -2.88
N LYS A 110 1.53 -37.94 -1.56
CA LYS A 110 1.63 -36.78 -0.66
C LYS A 110 2.40 -35.62 -1.30
N ALA A 111 1.67 -34.71 -1.94
CA ALA A 111 2.17 -33.39 -2.29
C ALA A 111 2.31 -32.62 -0.98
N LYS A 112 3.52 -32.10 -0.73
CA LYS A 112 3.81 -31.21 0.37
C LYS A 112 2.85 -30.03 0.30
N VAL A 113 2.05 -29.86 1.35
CA VAL A 113 1.00 -28.84 1.49
C VAL A 113 1.61 -27.45 1.30
N VAL A 114 1.49 -26.91 0.10
CA VAL A 114 1.65 -25.48 -0.20
C VAL A 114 0.24 -24.96 -0.42
N ASN A 115 -0.45 -24.70 0.70
CA ASN A 115 -1.69 -23.93 0.85
C ASN A 115 -2.40 -24.42 2.13
N ALA A 116 -1.78 -24.18 3.29
CA ALA A 116 -2.50 -24.30 4.54
C ALA A 116 -3.55 -23.19 4.58
N ARG A 117 -4.83 -23.59 4.45
CA ARG A 117 -6.01 -22.77 4.73
C ARG A 117 -5.91 -22.29 6.18
N GLY A 118 -5.69 -20.99 6.38
CA GLY A 118 -5.69 -20.34 7.69
C GLY A 118 -4.33 -19.79 8.11
N GLY A 119 -3.89 -18.71 7.45
CA GLY A 119 -3.15 -17.58 8.06
C GLY A 119 -1.80 -17.81 8.79
N SER A 120 -1.32 -19.04 8.96
CA SER A 120 0.03 -19.32 9.42
C SER A 120 0.91 -19.51 8.19
N THR A 121 1.43 -18.40 7.69
CA THR A 121 2.12 -18.32 6.41
C THR A 121 3.45 -19.07 6.45
N ALA A 122 3.64 -19.90 5.43
CA ALA A 122 4.94 -20.24 4.89
C ALA A 122 5.80 -18.98 4.76
N SER A 123 7.12 -19.11 4.91
CA SER A 123 8.05 -18.00 4.75
C SER A 123 7.79 -17.23 3.45
N MET A 124 7.96 -15.90 3.48
CA MET A 124 7.78 -15.01 2.33
C MET A 124 9.10 -14.39 1.91
N ARG A 125 9.36 -14.34 0.61
CA ARG A 125 10.55 -13.66 0.09
C ARG A 125 10.24 -12.21 -0.25
N LEU A 126 10.88 -11.28 0.44
CA LEU A 126 10.63 -9.85 0.26
C LEU A 126 11.83 -9.13 -0.38
N ARG A 127 11.52 -8.07 -1.13
CA ARG A 127 12.50 -7.09 -1.59
C ARG A 127 12.08 -5.69 -1.16
N HIS A 128 13.04 -4.80 -0.96
CA HIS A 128 12.77 -3.44 -0.48
C HIS A 128 13.57 -2.34 -1.19
N ILE A 129 13.07 -1.12 -1.09
CA ILE A 129 13.81 0.12 -1.33
C ILE A 129 13.77 0.89 -0.01
N LEU A 130 14.93 1.04 0.63
CA LEU A 130 15.05 1.71 1.92
C LEU A 130 15.57 3.13 1.70
N LEU A 131 14.87 4.15 2.17
CA LEU A 131 15.36 5.52 2.18
C LEU A 131 15.53 6.02 3.61
N ARG A 132 16.70 6.56 3.92
CA ARG A 132 16.95 7.26 5.17
C ARG A 132 16.63 8.74 4.98
N TYR A 133 16.13 9.35 6.05
CA TYR A 133 15.82 10.78 6.10
C TYR A 133 16.11 11.34 7.49
N GLN A 134 16.13 12.66 7.59
CA GLN A 134 16.30 13.40 8.84
C GLN A 134 15.24 14.50 8.92
N ASP A 135 14.40 14.44 9.96
CA ASP A 135 13.32 15.42 10.19
C ASP A 135 13.78 16.65 10.98
N GLU A 136 14.79 16.50 11.84
CA GLU A 136 15.29 17.56 12.73
C GLU A 136 16.62 18.14 12.23
N PRO A 137 16.67 19.43 11.82
CA PRO A 137 17.92 20.11 11.48
C PRO A 137 18.72 20.38 12.77
N GLY A 138 19.55 19.43 13.18
CA GLY A 138 20.40 19.60 14.36
C GLY A 138 20.86 18.31 15.03
N ALA A 139 20.23 17.17 14.74
CA ALA A 139 20.77 15.88 15.17
C ALA A 139 22.05 15.60 14.37
N SER A 140 23.20 15.76 15.01
CA SER A 140 24.53 15.43 14.48
C SER A 140 24.69 13.92 14.31
N SER A 141 23.91 13.31 13.42
CA SER A 141 24.12 11.92 13.07
C SER A 141 25.42 11.84 12.26
N ALA A 142 26.38 11.06 12.76
CA ALA A 142 27.68 10.83 12.13
C ALA A 142 27.59 10.10 10.76
N SER A 143 26.38 9.95 10.20
CA SER A 143 26.16 9.35 8.90
C SER A 143 26.37 10.41 7.81
N LYS A 144 27.53 10.36 7.17
CA LYS A 144 28.02 11.27 6.13
C LYS A 144 27.21 11.27 4.81
N GLY A 145 25.96 10.80 4.83
CA GLY A 145 25.30 10.27 3.63
C GLY A 145 24.14 11.09 3.06
N THR A 146 23.17 11.53 3.87
CA THR A 146 21.86 11.87 3.28
C THR A 146 21.21 13.08 3.95
N VAL A 147 21.22 14.22 3.26
CA VAL A 147 20.50 15.45 3.62
C VAL A 147 19.14 15.41 2.93
N ARG A 148 18.24 14.55 3.38
CA ARG A 148 16.90 14.41 2.80
C ARG A 148 15.84 14.52 3.90
N THR A 149 14.79 15.30 3.66
CA THR A 149 13.63 15.37 4.57
C THR A 149 12.74 14.13 4.42
N ARG A 150 11.88 13.83 5.39
CA ARG A 150 10.88 12.76 5.22
C ARG A 150 10.00 12.98 4.01
N GLN A 151 9.58 14.22 3.76
CA GLN A 151 8.73 14.57 2.63
C GLN A 151 9.40 14.23 1.29
N ASP A 152 10.70 14.54 1.16
CA ASP A 152 11.48 14.21 -0.04
C ASP A 152 11.65 12.69 -0.20
N ALA A 153 11.90 11.97 0.90
CA ALA A 153 12.04 10.50 0.85
C ALA A 153 10.73 9.85 0.39
N GLU A 154 9.60 10.26 0.97
CA GLU A 154 8.30 9.75 0.55
C GLU A 154 7.96 10.14 -0.89
N ALA A 155 8.35 11.34 -1.36
CA ALA A 155 8.17 11.75 -2.75
C ALA A 155 8.97 10.85 -3.73
N VAL A 156 10.20 10.49 -3.38
CA VAL A 156 11.02 9.55 -4.17
C VAL A 156 10.36 8.16 -4.22
N LEU A 157 9.87 7.64 -3.10
CA LEU A 157 9.18 6.33 -3.08
C LEU A 157 7.89 6.35 -3.89
N ARG A 158 7.07 7.41 -3.79
CA ARG A 158 5.86 7.57 -4.62
C ARG A 158 6.21 7.60 -6.11
N LYS A 159 7.28 8.31 -6.49
CA LYS A 159 7.78 8.30 -7.87
C LYS A 159 8.22 6.91 -8.31
N ALA A 160 8.97 6.18 -7.49
CA ALA A 160 9.41 4.82 -7.81
C ALA A 160 8.22 3.86 -8.03
N LEU A 161 7.16 3.98 -7.22
CA LEU A 161 5.92 3.21 -7.39
C LEU A 161 5.21 3.54 -8.72
N ARG A 162 5.12 4.82 -9.08
CA ARG A 162 4.60 5.22 -10.40
C ARG A 162 5.43 4.67 -11.55
N ASP A 163 6.75 4.76 -11.45
CA ASP A 163 7.67 4.25 -12.47
C ASP A 163 7.52 2.73 -12.65
N LEU A 164 7.34 1.96 -11.56
CA LEU A 164 7.04 0.52 -11.62
C LEU A 164 5.71 0.22 -12.30
N ARG A 165 4.66 0.97 -11.96
CA ARG A 165 3.33 0.80 -12.57
C ARG A 165 3.32 1.17 -14.05
N ALA A 166 3.97 2.27 -14.41
CA ALA A 166 4.09 2.71 -15.79
C ALA A 166 4.84 1.66 -16.64
N ASP A 167 5.93 1.09 -16.11
CA ASP A 167 6.67 0.02 -16.77
C ASP A 167 5.81 -1.24 -16.95
N LEU A 168 5.01 -1.61 -15.94
CA LEU A 168 4.08 -2.73 -16.02
C LEU A 168 2.96 -2.50 -17.05
N LYS A 169 2.39 -1.28 -17.11
CA LYS A 169 1.36 -0.89 -18.10
C LYS A 169 1.91 -0.84 -19.52
N ALA A 170 3.20 -0.54 -19.70
CA ALA A 170 3.86 -0.50 -21.00
C ALA A 170 4.16 -1.89 -21.57
N GLN A 171 3.99 -2.96 -20.79
CA GLN A 171 4.19 -4.33 -21.26
C GLN A 171 3.14 -4.73 -22.28
N LYS A 172 3.58 -5.33 -23.38
CA LYS A 172 2.68 -5.82 -24.45
C LYS A 172 1.75 -6.95 -24.00
N LYS A 173 2.14 -7.67 -22.94
CA LYS A 173 1.39 -8.81 -22.40
C LYS A 173 1.22 -8.59 -20.90
N SER A 174 -0.03 -8.68 -20.45
CA SER A 174 -0.34 -8.73 -19.03
C SER A 174 0.18 -10.05 -18.45
N PRO A 175 0.88 -10.03 -17.30
CA PRO A 175 1.30 -11.25 -16.62
C PRO A 175 0.12 -12.16 -16.32
N LYS A 176 0.28 -13.47 -16.55
CA LYS A 176 -0.77 -14.47 -16.34
C LYS A 176 -0.84 -14.98 -14.90
N ASP A 177 0.28 -14.91 -14.20
CA ASP A 177 0.41 -15.36 -12.83
C ASP A 177 1.39 -14.49 -12.03
N ALA A 178 1.48 -14.77 -10.73
CA ALA A 178 2.31 -14.01 -9.81
C ALA A 178 3.82 -14.16 -10.08
N MET A 179 4.27 -15.29 -10.65
CA MET A 179 5.68 -15.51 -10.98
C MET A 179 6.08 -14.69 -12.21
N GLU A 180 5.22 -14.65 -13.23
CA GLU A 180 5.40 -13.79 -14.40
C GLU A 180 5.37 -12.30 -13.99
N LEU A 181 4.47 -11.92 -13.08
CA LEU A 181 4.41 -10.56 -12.55
C LEU A 181 5.72 -10.17 -11.84
N VAL A 182 6.25 -11.05 -10.99
CA VAL A 182 7.55 -10.84 -10.34
C VAL A 182 8.67 -10.74 -11.37
N ALA A 183 8.69 -11.62 -12.38
CA ALA A 183 9.74 -11.62 -13.41
C ALA A 183 9.75 -10.32 -14.22
N VAL A 184 8.57 -9.88 -14.69
CA VAL A 184 8.40 -8.66 -15.49
C VAL A 184 8.80 -7.42 -14.70
N THR A 185 8.36 -7.31 -13.45
CA THR A 185 8.65 -6.14 -12.61
C THR A 185 10.06 -6.12 -12.04
N SER A 186 10.77 -7.26 -12.04
CA SER A 186 12.09 -7.38 -11.41
C SER A 186 13.14 -6.47 -12.03
N LYS A 187 13.14 -6.29 -13.36
CA LYS A 187 14.13 -5.43 -14.01
C LYS A 187 14.00 -3.98 -13.53
N LYS A 188 12.80 -3.42 -13.62
CA LYS A 188 12.53 -2.04 -13.21
C LYS A 188 12.76 -1.84 -11.72
N PHE A 189 12.37 -2.82 -10.90
CA PHE A 189 12.65 -2.80 -9.47
C PHE A 189 14.16 -2.70 -9.18
N MET A 190 15.01 -3.49 -9.84
CA MET A 190 16.46 -3.43 -9.64
C MET A 190 17.05 -2.07 -10.03
N GLU A 191 16.58 -1.47 -11.12
CA GLU A 191 17.01 -0.13 -11.54
C GLU A 191 16.68 0.92 -10.47
N LEU A 192 15.45 0.91 -9.96
CA LEU A 192 15.00 1.85 -8.93
C LEU A 192 15.67 1.59 -7.57
N CYS A 193 15.86 0.32 -7.20
CA CYS A 193 16.53 -0.06 -5.96
C CYS A 193 17.98 0.44 -5.97
N LYS A 194 18.72 0.23 -7.07
CA LYS A 194 20.09 0.75 -7.22
C LYS A 194 20.15 2.28 -7.24
N ALA A 195 19.16 2.93 -7.83
CA ALA A 195 19.14 4.38 -7.95
C ALA A 195 18.84 5.07 -6.62
N PHE A 196 17.98 4.48 -5.79
CA PHE A 196 17.41 5.18 -4.64
C PHE A 196 17.74 4.55 -3.30
N SER A 197 17.84 3.22 -3.19
CA SER A 197 17.91 2.53 -1.90
C SER A 197 19.24 2.74 -1.18
N ASP A 198 19.17 3.11 0.09
CA ASP A 198 20.29 3.22 1.04
C ASP A 198 20.65 1.87 1.68
N CYS A 199 19.98 0.77 1.30
CA CYS A 199 20.31 -0.56 1.80
C CYS A 199 21.57 -1.11 1.11
N GLU A 200 22.45 -1.76 1.88
CA GLU A 200 23.65 -2.43 1.35
C GLU A 200 23.32 -3.52 0.32
N THR A 201 22.16 -4.17 0.43
CA THR A 201 21.72 -5.17 -0.57
C THR A 201 21.37 -4.55 -1.91
N ALA A 202 21.13 -3.23 -2.00
CA ALA A 202 20.90 -2.55 -3.27
C ALA A 202 22.13 -2.58 -4.20
N LYS A 203 23.33 -2.64 -3.61
CA LYS A 203 24.61 -2.75 -4.34
C LYS A 203 24.82 -4.16 -4.95
N LYS A 204 24.05 -5.16 -4.52
CA LYS A 204 24.14 -6.52 -5.06
C LYS A 204 23.53 -6.60 -6.46
N GLY A 205 24.05 -7.52 -7.27
CA GLY A 205 23.55 -7.79 -8.62
C GLY A 205 22.37 -8.78 -8.64
N GLY A 206 21.61 -8.75 -9.73
CA GLY A 206 20.56 -9.73 -10.02
C GLY A 206 19.47 -9.80 -8.95
N THR A 207 19.02 -11.02 -8.65
CA THR A 207 17.91 -11.27 -7.72
C THR A 207 18.21 -10.91 -6.26
N LEU A 208 19.46 -10.62 -5.91
CA LEU A 208 19.87 -10.23 -4.56
C LEU A 208 19.79 -8.71 -4.32
N CYS A 209 19.52 -7.92 -5.37
CA CYS A 209 19.34 -6.48 -5.28
C CYS A 209 18.11 -6.14 -4.45
N GLY A 210 18.32 -5.52 -3.28
CA GLY A 210 17.25 -5.19 -2.34
C GLY A 210 16.58 -6.39 -1.67
N ASP A 211 17.17 -7.58 -1.74
CA ASP A 211 16.58 -8.82 -1.20
C ASP A 211 16.72 -8.90 0.33
N LEU A 212 15.60 -9.17 1.00
CA LEU A 212 15.55 -9.48 2.43
C LEU A 212 15.60 -10.99 2.71
N GLY A 213 15.59 -11.81 1.66
CA GLY A 213 15.54 -13.25 1.78
C GLY A 213 14.15 -13.75 2.17
N TRP A 214 14.09 -15.02 2.59
CA TRP A 214 12.86 -15.64 3.08
C TRP A 214 12.66 -15.29 4.56
N LEU A 215 11.63 -14.50 4.85
CA LEU A 215 11.25 -14.14 6.20
C LEU A 215 10.18 -15.10 6.72
N THR A 216 10.42 -15.65 7.90
CA THR A 216 9.41 -16.39 8.66
C THR A 216 8.43 -15.42 9.33
N PRO A 217 7.25 -15.88 9.79
CA PRO A 217 6.36 -15.04 10.59
C PRO A 217 7.05 -14.40 11.79
N ASP A 218 7.95 -15.12 12.47
CA ASP A 218 8.71 -14.61 13.61
C ASP A 218 9.71 -13.51 13.20
N ASP A 219 10.33 -13.63 12.02
CA ASP A 219 11.21 -12.58 11.50
C ASP A 219 10.41 -11.31 11.19
N CYS A 220 9.20 -11.45 10.63
CA CYS A 220 8.31 -10.31 10.40
C CYS A 220 7.88 -9.63 11.71
N VAL A 221 7.59 -10.39 12.79
CA VAL A 221 7.28 -9.82 14.11
C VAL A 221 8.46 -9.02 14.66
N LYS A 222 9.69 -9.54 14.52
CA LYS A 222 10.91 -8.85 14.96
C LYS A 222 11.15 -7.53 14.21
N LEU A 223 10.68 -7.43 12.97
CA LEU A 223 10.74 -6.20 12.17
C LEU A 223 9.63 -5.20 12.53
N GLY A 224 8.60 -5.62 13.28
CA GLY A 224 7.55 -4.76 13.82
C GLY A 224 6.14 -5.30 13.54
N GLY A 225 5.19 -4.98 14.44
CA GLY A 225 3.79 -5.39 14.29
C GLY A 225 3.15 -4.87 13.00
N SER A 226 3.33 -3.58 12.70
CA SER A 226 2.86 -2.96 11.46
C SER A 226 3.48 -3.59 10.22
N PHE A 227 4.78 -3.93 10.26
CA PHE A 227 5.46 -4.61 9.16
C PHE A 227 4.82 -5.98 8.88
N LYS A 228 4.57 -6.77 9.94
CA LYS A 228 3.89 -8.06 9.80
C LYS A 228 2.49 -7.93 9.22
N GLU A 229 1.68 -6.99 9.69
CA GLU A 229 0.31 -6.79 9.20
C GLU A 229 0.26 -6.51 7.70
N VAL A 230 1.20 -5.71 7.22
CA VAL A 230 1.39 -5.40 5.79
C VAL A 230 1.82 -6.64 5.03
N VAL A 231 2.84 -7.35 5.52
CA VAL A 231 3.36 -8.54 4.85
C VAL A 231 2.29 -9.64 4.74
N ASP A 232 1.44 -9.80 5.74
CA ASP A 232 0.35 -10.77 5.76
C ASP A 232 -0.75 -10.52 4.71
N VAL A 233 -0.84 -9.31 4.12
CA VAL A 233 -1.80 -8.99 3.05
C VAL A 233 -1.19 -9.01 1.66
N LEU A 234 0.14 -9.05 1.55
CA LEU A 234 0.81 -8.98 0.26
C LEU A 234 0.75 -10.32 -0.48
N MET A 235 0.38 -10.23 -1.76
CA MET A 235 0.49 -11.32 -2.72
C MET A 235 1.83 -11.23 -3.47
N PRO A 236 2.38 -12.34 -4.01
CA PRO A 236 3.62 -12.27 -4.77
C PRO A 236 3.50 -11.33 -5.97
N GLY A 237 4.49 -10.44 -6.11
CA GLY A 237 4.50 -9.40 -7.16
C GLY A 237 3.78 -8.10 -6.79
N GLN A 238 3.11 -8.04 -5.63
CA GLN A 238 2.58 -6.78 -5.12
C GLN A 238 3.66 -5.94 -4.44
N PHE A 239 3.40 -4.63 -4.35
CA PHE A 239 4.26 -3.65 -3.69
C PHE A 239 3.52 -3.05 -2.50
N SER A 240 4.21 -2.85 -1.39
CA SER A 240 3.73 -2.03 -0.28
C SER A 240 4.48 -0.71 -0.24
N ASP A 241 3.80 0.33 0.20
CA ASP A 241 4.30 1.66 0.56
C ASP A 241 4.37 1.86 2.09
N ILE A 242 4.02 0.84 2.88
CA ILE A 242 4.03 0.85 4.33
C ILE A 242 5.21 0.01 4.84
N ALA A 243 6.18 0.68 5.45
CA ALA A 243 7.19 0.14 6.36
C ALA A 243 7.67 1.28 7.28
#